data_AF-A0A413PXK1-F1
#
_entry.id   AF-A0A413PXK1-F1
#
_cell.length_a   1.000
_cell.length_b   1.000
_cell.length_c   1.000
_cell.angle_alpha   90.00
_cell.angle_beta   90.00
_cell.angle_gamma   90.00
#
_symmetry.space_group_name_H-M   'P 1'
#
loop_
_entity.id
_entity.type
_entity.pdbx_description
1 polymer ?
#
loop_
_entity_poly.entity_id
_entity_poly.type
_entity_poly.pdbx_seq_one_letter_code
_entity_poly.pdbx_strand_id
1 'polypeptide(L)'
;VEKVNVTLDGIILREEGRNISPTIYINDMYKKYQDCGDLEETLMAACDFMERAYEQVPVVDVDSIMKDANEKIVFQLINTEQNKTFLEQVPHREFQDLSIVYKVIISADKDAVQSSKITNEFAKRLGMSEEQLFKCAAENTRRLFPPVVRSMNDIMKEMFARDGMPQEIAEMMIAEIPPEQTMWVI
;
A
#
# COMPACT_ATOMS: atom_id res chain seq x y z
N VAL A 1 13.65 -2.84 -8.76
CA VAL A 1 12.61 -2.74 -7.72
C VAL A 1 12.16 -4.13 -7.35
N GLU A 2 12.47 -4.57 -6.13
CA GLU A 2 12.07 -5.89 -5.65
C GLU A 2 10.61 -5.85 -5.14
N LYS A 3 9.81 -6.77 -5.65
CA LYS A 3 8.44 -7.05 -5.19
C LYS A 3 8.39 -8.51 -4.74
N VAL A 4 7.31 -8.88 -4.05
CA VAL A 4 7.08 -10.28 -3.69
C VAL A 4 7.00 -11.09 -4.99
N ASN A 5 7.88 -12.08 -5.14
CA ASN A 5 8.00 -13.00 -6.28
C ASN A 5 8.43 -12.40 -7.64
N VAL A 6 8.77 -11.11 -7.73
CA VAL A 6 9.21 -10.51 -9.00
C VAL A 6 10.15 -9.33 -8.78
N THR A 7 11.15 -9.21 -9.65
CA THR A 7 12.02 -8.03 -9.73
C THR A 7 11.68 -7.26 -10.99
N LEU A 8 11.40 -5.97 -10.84
CA LEU A 8 11.03 -5.07 -11.93
C LEU A 8 12.12 -4.01 -12.13
N ASP A 9 12.38 -3.64 -13.37
CA ASP A 9 13.25 -2.51 -13.68
C ASP A 9 12.43 -1.22 -13.64
N GLY A 10 12.93 -0.22 -12.92
CA GLY A 10 12.19 1.00 -12.61
C GLY A 10 12.95 2.26 -12.99
N ILE A 11 12.26 3.21 -13.61
CA ILE A 11 12.72 4.58 -13.87
C ILE A 11 12.07 5.50 -12.84
N ILE A 12 12.89 6.32 -12.19
CA ILE A 12 12.47 7.31 -11.20
C ILE A 12 13.05 8.66 -11.64
N LEU A 13 12.19 9.66 -11.81
CA LEU A 13 12.60 11.03 -12.18
C LEU A 13 12.51 11.91 -10.96
N ARG A 14 13.60 12.12 -10.22
CA ARG A 14 13.57 12.90 -8.98
C ARG A 14 13.68 14.40 -9.29
N GLU A 15 12.65 15.17 -8.93
CA GLU A 15 12.69 16.64 -8.95
C GLU A 15 13.45 17.17 -7.73
N GLU A 16 14.28 18.20 -7.92
CA GLU A 16 15.02 18.83 -6.83
C GLU A 16 14.05 19.45 -5.80
N GLY A 17 14.25 19.15 -4.52
CA GLY A 17 13.34 19.57 -3.45
C GLY A 17 12.13 18.67 -3.20
N ARG A 18 11.82 17.68 -4.07
CA ARG A 18 10.78 16.66 -3.79
C ARG A 18 11.37 15.40 -3.16
N ASN A 19 10.71 14.93 -2.10
CA ASN A 19 11.07 13.70 -1.39
C ASN A 19 10.42 12.43 -1.96
N ILE A 20 9.38 12.58 -2.78
CA ILE A 20 8.61 11.48 -3.38
C ILE A 20 8.60 11.64 -4.89
N SER A 21 8.80 10.53 -5.59
CA SER A 21 8.77 10.44 -7.04
C SER A 21 8.03 9.16 -7.45
N PRO A 22 7.07 9.23 -8.39
CA PRO A 22 6.48 8.03 -8.98
C PRO A 22 7.55 7.18 -9.68
N THR A 23 7.29 5.87 -9.79
CA THR A 23 8.17 4.93 -10.48
C THR A 23 7.47 4.39 -11.71
N ILE A 24 8.12 4.49 -12.87
CA ILE A 24 7.69 3.81 -14.09
C ILE A 24 8.39 2.46 -14.17
N TYR A 25 7.66 1.36 -14.36
CA TYR A 25 8.28 0.06 -14.60
C TYR A 25 8.54 -0.14 -16.10
N ILE A 26 9.80 -0.42 -16.45
CA ILE A 26 10.21 -0.70 -17.84
C ILE A 26 9.49 -1.94 -18.36
N ASN A 27 9.20 -2.92 -17.51
CA ASN A 27 8.44 -4.10 -17.86
C ASN A 27 7.03 -3.77 -18.39
N ASP A 28 6.37 -2.76 -17.83
CA ASP A 28 5.04 -2.34 -18.27
C ASP A 28 5.11 -1.52 -19.56
N MET A 29 6.14 -0.67 -19.70
CA MET A 29 6.43 0.02 -20.95
C MET A 29 6.69 -0.97 -22.09
N TYR A 30 7.46 -2.03 -21.84
CA TYR A 30 7.75 -3.05 -22.83
C TYR A 30 6.49 -3.79 -23.29
N LYS A 31 5.59 -4.16 -22.37
CA LYS A 31 4.30 -4.75 -22.74
C LYS A 31 3.48 -3.81 -23.62
N LYS A 32 3.38 -2.53 -23.25
CA LYS A 32 2.67 -1.53 -24.06
C LYS A 32 3.27 -1.42 -25.47
N TYR A 33 4.60 -1.41 -25.57
CA TYR A 33 5.28 -1.41 -26.87
C TYR A 33 4.98 -2.68 -27.69
N GLN A 34 4.91 -3.85 -27.07
CA GLN A 34 4.52 -5.08 -27.76
C GLN A 34 3.08 -5.02 -28.29
N ASP A 35 2.19 -4.33 -27.57
CA ASP A 35 0.77 -4.20 -27.94
C ASP A 35 0.55 -3.18 -29.07
N CYS A 36 1.20 -2.01 -29.04
CA CYS A 36 1.01 -0.96 -30.06
C CYS A 36 2.06 -0.98 -31.19
N GLY A 37 3.24 -1.56 -30.96
CA GLY A 37 4.37 -1.56 -31.90
C GLY A 37 5.08 -0.21 -32.03
N ASP A 38 4.68 0.81 -31.26
CA ASP A 38 5.14 2.19 -31.38
C ASP A 38 5.87 2.65 -30.10
N LEU A 39 7.15 2.97 -30.26
CA LEU A 39 8.00 3.43 -29.15
C LEU A 39 7.64 4.85 -28.71
N GLU A 40 7.31 5.74 -29.64
CA GLU A 40 6.94 7.12 -29.34
C GLU A 40 5.64 7.15 -28.53
N GLU A 41 4.63 6.38 -28.96
CA GLU A 41 3.37 6.25 -28.22
C GLU A 41 3.59 5.69 -26.80
N THR A 42 4.47 4.70 -26.67
CA THR A 42 4.83 4.10 -25.38
C THR A 42 5.47 5.12 -24.45
N LEU A 43 6.42 5.92 -24.95
CA LEU A 43 7.11 6.95 -24.18
C LEU A 43 6.15 8.09 -23.78
N MET A 44 5.33 8.56 -24.71
CA MET A 44 4.33 9.59 -24.44
C MET A 44 3.36 9.17 -23.34
N ALA A 45 2.87 7.93 -23.37
CA ALA A 45 1.99 7.43 -22.33
C ALA A 45 2.68 7.33 -20.95
N ALA A 46 3.98 7.02 -20.92
CA ALA A 46 4.76 7.02 -19.67
C ALA A 46 4.95 8.46 -19.13
N CYS A 47 5.15 9.44 -20.01
CA CYS A 47 5.17 10.87 -19.65
C CYS A 47 3.82 11.32 -19.07
N ASP A 48 2.70 11.03 -19.75
CA ASP A 48 1.35 11.37 -19.30
C ASP A 48 1.02 10.72 -17.95
N PHE A 49 1.52 9.50 -17.71
CA PHE A 49 1.40 8.85 -16.41
C PHE A 49 2.19 9.60 -15.33
N MET A 50 3.43 9.97 -15.60
CA MET A 50 4.27 10.70 -14.64
C MET A 50 3.70 12.07 -14.29
N GLU A 51 3.25 12.85 -15.28
CA GLU A 51 2.64 14.16 -15.04
C GLU A 51 1.42 14.05 -14.12
N ARG A 52 0.47 13.16 -14.47
CA ARG A 52 -0.72 12.91 -13.63
C ARG A 52 -0.36 12.41 -12.23
N ALA A 53 0.62 11.53 -12.13
CA ALA A 53 1.08 11.05 -10.82
C ALA A 53 1.68 12.19 -10.00
N TYR A 54 2.45 13.11 -10.61
CA TYR A 54 3.04 14.25 -9.91
C TYR A 54 2.04 15.31 -9.46
N GLU A 55 0.94 15.50 -10.19
CA GLU A 55 -0.19 16.35 -9.77
C GLU A 55 -0.88 15.79 -8.52
N GLN A 56 -0.89 14.47 -8.35
CA GLN A 56 -1.54 13.79 -7.24
C GLN A 56 -0.60 13.50 -6.06
N VAL A 57 0.72 13.62 -6.23
CA VAL A 57 1.70 13.36 -5.16
C VAL A 57 1.60 14.48 -4.11
N PRO A 58 1.24 14.16 -2.85
CA PRO A 58 1.22 15.15 -1.80
C PRO A 58 2.64 15.62 -1.46
N VAL A 59 2.76 16.88 -1.03
CA VAL A 59 4.01 17.39 -0.46
C VAL A 59 4.23 16.69 0.87
N VAL A 60 5.29 15.89 0.94
CA VAL A 60 5.65 15.16 2.16
C VAL A 60 6.78 15.85 2.90
N ASP A 61 6.42 16.41 4.05
CA ASP A 61 7.35 16.93 5.05
C ASP A 61 7.90 15.77 5.89
N VAL A 62 9.16 15.43 5.61
CA VAL A 62 9.86 14.34 6.31
C VAL A 62 10.08 14.68 7.78
N ASP A 63 10.32 15.95 8.13
CA ASP A 63 10.57 16.34 9.52
C ASP A 63 9.30 16.22 10.37
N SER A 64 8.14 16.57 9.78
CA SER A 64 6.83 16.33 10.38
C SER A 64 6.55 14.84 10.59
N ILE A 65 6.88 13.98 9.62
CA ILE A 65 6.75 12.52 9.78
C ILE A 65 7.62 12.02 10.94
N MET A 66 8.87 12.48 11.02
CA MET A 66 9.80 12.08 12.07
C MET A 66 9.30 12.45 13.47
N LYS A 67 8.73 13.65 13.61
CA LYS A 67 8.30 14.19 14.90
C LYS A 67 7.16 13.39 15.55
N ASP A 68 6.19 12.96 14.75
CA ASP A 68 4.99 12.25 15.25
C ASP A 68 4.98 10.76 14.85
N ALA A 69 6.15 10.21 14.46
CA ALA A 69 6.27 8.85 13.95
C ALA A 69 5.71 7.82 14.94
N ASN A 70 6.00 7.99 16.23
CA ASN A 70 5.57 7.11 17.32
C ASN A 70 4.04 6.91 17.38
N GLU A 71 3.24 7.87 16.92
CA GLU A 71 1.77 7.79 16.88
C GLU A 71 1.23 7.29 15.53
N LYS A 72 2.09 7.11 14.53
CA LYS A 72 1.72 6.73 13.16
C LYS A 72 2.37 5.43 12.70
N ILE A 73 3.23 4.83 13.50
CA ILE A 73 3.82 3.52 13.23
C ILE A 73 2.78 2.43 13.44
N VAL A 74 2.56 1.56 12.45
CA VAL A 74 1.67 0.40 12.49
C VAL A 74 2.41 -0.85 12.03
N PHE A 75 1.84 -2.03 12.28
CA PHE A 75 2.43 -3.28 11.79
C PHE A 75 1.68 -3.86 10.58
N GLN A 76 2.40 -4.66 9.80
CA GLN A 76 1.86 -5.52 8.77
C GLN A 76 2.43 -6.94 8.96
N LEU A 77 1.59 -7.95 8.76
CA LEU A 77 2.04 -9.34 8.65
C LEU A 77 2.43 -9.66 7.20
N ILE A 78 3.59 -10.28 7.03
CA ILE A 78 4.06 -10.81 5.74
C ILE A 78 4.55 -12.24 5.91
N ASN A 79 4.49 -13.05 4.85
CA ASN A 79 5.02 -14.42 4.92
C ASN A 79 6.55 -14.42 5.09
N THR A 80 7.07 -15.15 6.08
CA THR A 80 8.50 -15.14 6.41
C THR A 80 9.34 -15.73 5.29
N GLU A 81 8.96 -16.90 4.78
CA GLU A 81 9.71 -17.63 3.78
C GLU A 81 9.82 -16.88 2.45
N GLN A 82 8.72 -16.28 1.99
CA GLN A 82 8.69 -15.54 0.73
C GLN A 82 9.41 -14.18 0.78
N ASN A 83 9.71 -13.66 1.98
CA ASN A 83 10.25 -12.31 2.16
C ASN A 83 11.63 -12.27 2.83
N LYS A 84 12.37 -13.39 2.90
CA LYS A 84 13.68 -13.47 3.58
C LYS A 84 14.64 -12.32 3.24
N THR A 85 14.88 -12.09 1.95
CA THR A 85 15.78 -11.01 1.48
C THR A 85 15.29 -9.61 1.92
N PHE A 86 13.98 -9.39 1.92
CA PHE A 86 13.40 -8.13 2.38
C PHE A 86 13.51 -7.97 3.91
N LEU A 87 13.34 -9.06 4.66
CA LEU A 87 13.41 -9.08 6.13
C LEU A 87 14.82 -8.74 6.66
N GLU A 88 15.88 -9.02 5.89
CA GLU A 88 17.26 -8.60 6.23
C GLU A 88 17.41 -7.07 6.29
N GLN A 89 16.55 -6.33 5.60
CA GLN A 89 16.65 -4.87 5.43
C GLN A 89 15.73 -4.08 6.36
N VAL A 90 14.87 -4.76 7.12
CA VAL A 90 13.86 -4.12 7.98
C VAL A 90 13.86 -4.71 9.39
N PRO A 91 13.55 -3.89 10.43
CA PRO A 91 13.23 -4.43 11.74
C PRO A 91 11.96 -5.27 11.63
N HIS A 92 12.00 -6.47 12.21
CA HIS A 92 10.89 -7.40 12.16
C HIS A 92 10.89 -8.32 13.39
N ARG A 93 9.75 -8.97 13.59
CA ARG A 93 9.53 -9.96 14.64
C ARG A 93 8.88 -11.20 14.07
N GLU A 94 9.43 -12.35 14.40
CA GLU A 94 8.85 -13.65 14.02
C GLU A 94 7.50 -13.86 14.71
N PHE A 95 6.53 -14.34 13.95
CA PHE A 95 5.19 -14.66 14.43
C PHE A 95 4.62 -15.83 13.64
N GLN A 96 4.80 -17.04 14.16
CA GLN A 96 4.48 -18.29 13.45
C GLN A 96 5.23 -18.38 12.10
N ASP A 97 4.54 -18.68 11.01
CA ASP A 97 5.05 -18.70 9.63
C ASP A 97 5.06 -17.31 8.96
N LEU A 98 4.71 -16.27 9.72
CA LEU A 98 4.68 -14.89 9.31
C LEU A 98 5.71 -14.05 10.09
N SER A 99 5.98 -12.86 9.58
CA SER A 99 6.79 -11.85 10.23
C SER A 99 6.01 -10.55 10.32
N ILE A 100 6.10 -9.93 11.50
CA ILE A 100 5.59 -8.59 11.77
C ILE A 100 6.65 -7.60 11.27
N VAL A 101 6.26 -6.72 10.35
CA VAL A 101 7.08 -5.61 9.85
C VAL A 101 6.38 -4.28 10.10
N TYR A 102 7.15 -3.19 10.11
CA TYR A 102 6.63 -1.88 10.52
C TYR A 102 6.53 -0.89 9.35
N LYS A 103 5.49 -0.05 9.41
CA LYS A 103 5.29 1.07 8.48
C LYS A 103 4.87 2.31 9.24
N VAL A 104 5.24 3.48 8.74
CA VAL A 104 4.69 4.76 9.21
C VAL A 104 3.58 5.21 8.25
N ILE A 105 2.43 5.58 8.80
CA ILE A 105 1.34 6.18 8.03
C ILE A 105 1.69 7.64 7.73
N ILE A 106 1.70 7.99 6.45
CA ILE A 106 1.95 9.36 5.97
C ILE A 106 0.63 10.11 5.87
N SER A 107 -0.34 9.48 5.20
CA SER A 107 -1.73 9.94 5.13
C SER A 107 -2.65 8.73 5.06
N ALA A 108 -3.84 8.89 5.61
CA ALA A 108 -4.91 7.92 5.48
C ALA A 108 -6.19 8.71 5.22
N ASP A 109 -6.77 8.52 4.03
CA ASP A 109 -8.09 8.99 3.68
C ASP A 109 -9.05 7.80 3.52
N LYS A 110 -10.30 8.06 3.13
CA LYS A 110 -11.35 7.02 3.04
C LYS A 110 -11.07 5.98 1.95
N ASP A 111 -10.23 6.31 0.97
CA ASP A 111 -10.04 5.48 -0.23
C ASP A 111 -8.61 4.92 -0.33
N ALA A 112 -7.63 5.55 0.34
CA ALA A 112 -6.24 5.16 0.29
C ALA A 112 -5.48 5.41 1.61
N VAL A 113 -4.60 4.47 1.96
CA VAL A 113 -3.61 4.62 3.03
C VAL A 113 -2.23 4.73 2.41
N GLN A 114 -1.63 5.91 2.50
CA GLN A 114 -0.23 6.11 2.13
C GLN A 114 0.66 5.82 3.32
N SER A 115 1.64 4.95 3.10
CA SER A 115 2.56 4.53 4.14
C SER A 115 3.96 4.28 3.58
N SER A 116 4.95 4.45 4.45
CA SER A 116 6.34 4.12 4.16
C SER A 116 6.82 3.00 5.06
N LYS A 117 7.53 2.03 4.47
CA LYS A 117 8.16 0.94 5.23
C LYS A 117 9.26 1.50 6.12
N ILE A 118 9.35 0.99 7.35
CA ILE A 118 10.47 1.31 8.23
C ILE A 118 11.60 0.35 7.91
N THR A 119 12.68 0.86 7.33
CA THR A 119 13.92 0.12 7.09
C THR A 119 14.81 0.16 8.33
N ASN A 120 15.85 -0.68 8.35
CA ASN A 120 16.87 -0.63 9.40
C ASN A 120 17.53 0.76 9.51
N GLU A 121 17.74 1.45 8.39
CA GLU A 121 18.25 2.83 8.38
C GLU A 121 17.24 3.82 8.95
N PHE A 122 15.96 3.69 8.57
CA PHE A 122 14.92 4.57 9.07
C PHE A 122 14.70 4.38 10.58
N ALA A 123 14.69 3.15 11.09
CA ALA A 123 14.62 2.88 12.52
C ALA A 123 15.79 3.51 13.30
N LYS A 124 17.01 3.45 12.75
CA LYS A 124 18.19 4.13 13.32
C LYS A 124 18.00 5.65 13.36
N ARG A 125 17.47 6.25 12.28
CA ARG A 125 17.17 7.69 12.25
C ARG A 125 16.10 8.10 13.26
N LEU A 126 15.10 7.24 13.48
CA LEU A 126 14.09 7.45 14.52
C LEU A 126 14.63 7.23 15.94
N GLY A 127 15.81 6.60 16.08
CA GLY A 127 16.38 6.24 17.37
C GLY A 127 15.56 5.19 18.12
N MET A 128 14.80 4.36 17.40
CA MET A 128 13.90 3.36 17.99
C MET A 128 14.44 1.93 17.82
N SER A 129 14.35 1.12 18.87
CA SER A 129 14.57 -0.33 18.79
C SER A 129 13.35 -1.05 18.19
N GLU A 130 13.55 -2.30 17.76
CA GLU A 130 12.44 -3.16 17.30
C GLU A 130 11.33 -3.29 18.36
N GLU A 131 11.67 -3.46 19.64
CA GLU A 131 10.68 -3.54 20.71
C GLU A 131 9.85 -2.26 20.88
N GLN A 132 10.47 -1.10 20.71
CA GLN A 132 9.78 0.19 20.75
C GLN A 132 8.86 0.34 19.53
N LEU A 133 9.32 -0.05 18.34
CA LEU A 133 8.50 -0.08 17.13
C LEU A 133 7.30 -1.00 17.32
N PHE A 134 7.49 -2.19 17.86
CA PHE A 134 6.40 -3.14 18.14
C PHE A 134 5.37 -2.55 19.09
N LYS A 135 5.80 -1.93 20.19
CA LYS A 135 4.89 -1.33 21.18
C LYS A 135 4.04 -0.22 20.57
N CYS A 136 4.66 0.70 19.83
CA CYS A 136 3.94 1.75 19.10
C CYS A 136 2.98 1.15 18.07
N ALA A 137 3.46 0.20 17.26
CA ALA A 137 2.68 -0.46 16.23
C ALA A 137 1.45 -1.17 16.78
N ALA A 138 1.57 -1.86 17.91
CA ALA A 138 0.46 -2.59 18.50
C ALA A 138 -0.68 -1.68 18.98
N GLU A 139 -0.33 -0.54 19.57
CA GLU A 139 -1.32 0.46 20.02
C GLU A 139 -1.94 1.18 18.82
N ASN A 140 -1.10 1.68 17.91
CA ASN A 140 -1.55 2.47 16.77
C ASN A 140 -2.34 1.64 15.76
N THR A 141 -1.97 0.39 15.49
CA THR A 141 -2.72 -0.46 14.55
C THR A 141 -4.15 -0.65 15.05
N ARG A 142 -4.34 -0.88 16.36
CA ARG A 142 -5.69 -1.01 16.96
C ARG A 142 -6.48 0.30 16.94
N ARG A 143 -5.81 1.44 17.11
CA ARG A 143 -6.43 2.77 17.14
C ARG A 143 -6.79 3.28 15.75
N LEU A 144 -5.89 3.11 14.78
CA LEU A 144 -6.01 3.61 13.41
C LEU A 144 -6.79 2.65 12.50
N PHE A 145 -6.67 1.35 12.75
CA PHE A 145 -7.34 0.29 12.00
C PHE A 145 -8.09 -0.62 12.97
N PRO A 146 -9.12 -0.10 13.66
CA PRO A 146 -9.92 -0.94 14.55
C PRO A 146 -10.54 -2.09 13.74
N PRO A 147 -10.55 -3.33 14.28
CA PRO A 147 -11.17 -4.45 13.58
C PRO A 147 -12.67 -4.18 13.39
N VAL A 148 -13.16 -4.35 12.17
CA VAL A 148 -14.58 -4.18 11.85
C VAL A 148 -15.09 -5.46 11.23
N VAL A 149 -16.12 -6.05 11.82
CA VAL A 149 -16.81 -7.21 11.22
C VAL A 149 -17.85 -6.69 10.24
N ARG A 150 -17.71 -7.01 8.97
CA ARG A 150 -18.65 -6.61 7.90
C ARG A 150 -19.16 -7.83 7.16
N SER A 151 -20.41 -7.76 6.70
CA SER A 151 -20.93 -8.78 5.79
C SER A 151 -20.26 -8.62 4.42
N MET A 152 -19.91 -9.72 3.77
CA MET A 152 -19.44 -9.72 2.39
C MET A 152 -20.47 -9.05 1.47
N ASN A 153 -21.76 -9.15 1.80
CA ASN A 153 -22.82 -8.51 1.05
C ASN A 153 -22.67 -6.97 1.10
N ASP A 154 -22.34 -6.39 2.25
CA ASP A 154 -22.14 -4.94 2.37
C ASP A 154 -20.91 -4.48 1.58
N ILE A 155 -19.84 -5.29 1.58
CA ILE A 155 -18.63 -5.03 0.79
C ILE A 155 -18.96 -5.09 -0.71
N MET A 156 -19.71 -6.10 -1.16
CA MET A 156 -20.12 -6.23 -2.56
C MET A 156 -21.00 -5.06 -3.01
N LYS A 157 -21.92 -4.56 -2.18
CA LYS A 157 -22.71 -3.35 -2.50
C LYS A 157 -21.82 -2.15 -2.77
N GLU A 158 -20.83 -1.92 -1.91
CA GLU A 158 -19.90 -0.80 -2.07
C GLU A 158 -19.05 -0.95 -3.33
N MET A 159 -18.59 -2.16 -3.65
CA MET A 159 -17.86 -2.45 -4.89
C MET A 159 -18.73 -2.19 -6.12
N PHE A 160 -19.95 -2.73 -6.16
CA PHE A 160 -20.88 -2.52 -7.28
C PHE A 160 -21.23 -1.04 -7.47
N ALA A 161 -21.45 -0.30 -6.39
CA ALA A 161 -21.69 1.13 -6.46
C ALA A 161 -20.48 1.90 -7.02
N ARG A 162 -19.25 1.54 -6.60
CA ARG A 162 -18.01 2.13 -7.13
C ARG A 162 -17.81 1.85 -8.63
N ASP A 163 -18.23 0.67 -9.08
CA ASP A 163 -18.18 0.27 -10.51
C ASP A 163 -19.35 0.85 -11.34
N GLY A 164 -20.23 1.64 -10.73
CA GLY A 164 -21.33 2.34 -11.41
C GLY A 164 -22.59 1.49 -11.61
N MET A 165 -22.73 0.36 -10.92
CA MET A 165 -23.95 -0.45 -10.96
C MET A 165 -25.10 0.27 -10.23
N PRO A 166 -26.31 0.34 -10.83
CA PRO A 166 -27.49 0.86 -10.14
C PRO A 166 -27.77 0.08 -8.85
N GLN A 167 -28.05 0.82 -7.77
CA GLN A 167 -28.22 0.25 -6.44
C GLN A 167 -29.34 -0.80 -6.37
N GLU A 168 -30.43 -0.61 -7.11
CA GLU A 168 -31.56 -1.54 -7.20
C GLU A 168 -31.12 -2.91 -7.73
N ILE A 169 -30.22 -2.94 -8.73
CA ILE A 169 -29.68 -4.18 -9.32
C ILE A 169 -28.76 -4.87 -8.31
N ALA A 170 -27.88 -4.11 -7.65
CA ALA A 170 -26.99 -4.63 -6.61
C ALA A 170 -27.77 -5.26 -5.44
N GLU A 171 -28.88 -4.63 -5.04
CA GLU A 171 -29.76 -5.14 -3.98
C GLU A 171 -30.48 -6.42 -4.40
N MET A 172 -30.98 -6.50 -5.64
CA MET A 172 -31.59 -7.73 -6.16
C MET A 172 -30.60 -8.90 -6.18
N MET A 173 -29.38 -8.70 -6.70
CA MET A 173 -28.36 -9.74 -6.75
C MET A 173 -27.98 -10.26 -5.36
N ILE A 174 -27.93 -9.38 -4.36
CA ILE A 174 -27.60 -9.75 -2.99
C ILE A 174 -28.77 -10.42 -2.28
N ALA A 175 -30.00 -10.03 -2.58
CA ALA A 175 -31.20 -10.65 -2.02
C ALA A 175 -31.37 -12.11 -2.47
N GLU A 176 -30.80 -12.50 -3.61
CA GLU A 176 -30.77 -13.89 -4.08
C GLU A 176 -29.79 -14.77 -3.29
N ILE A 177 -28.86 -14.18 -2.52
CA ILE A 177 -27.92 -14.93 -1.68
C ILE A 177 -28.68 -15.42 -0.43
N PRO A 178 -28.78 -16.73 -0.20
CA PRO A 178 -29.47 -17.27 0.98
C PRO A 178 -28.80 -16.80 2.28
N PRO A 179 -29.55 -16.50 3.35
CA PRO A 179 -28.99 -16.05 4.62
C PRO A 179 -27.92 -16.98 5.19
N GLU A 180 -28.09 -18.30 5.01
CA GLU A 180 -27.15 -19.35 5.42
C GLU A 180 -25.80 -19.32 4.66
N GLN A 181 -25.71 -18.62 3.54
CA GLN A 181 -24.47 -18.41 2.77
C GLN A 181 -23.79 -17.08 3.08
N THR A 182 -24.29 -16.31 4.06
CA THR A 182 -23.70 -15.02 4.44
C THR A 182 -22.28 -15.21 4.95
N MET A 183 -21.32 -14.63 4.23
CA MET A 183 -19.92 -14.57 4.65
C MET A 183 -19.63 -13.28 5.40
N TRP A 184 -18.72 -13.35 6.36
CA TRP A 184 -18.26 -12.21 7.15
C TRP A 184 -16.76 -12.01 6.93
N VAL A 185 -16.35 -10.74 6.89
CA VAL A 185 -14.96 -10.32 6.77
C VAL A 185 -14.61 -9.48 7.99
N ILE A 186 -13.38 -9.64 8.49
CA ILE A 186 -12.79 -8.91 9.63
C ILE A 186 -11.57 -8.14 9.13
#